data_AF-A0A8X6NUV1-F1
#
_entry.id   AF-A0A8X6NUV1-F1
#
_cell.length_a   1.000
_cell.length_b   1.000
_cell.length_c   1.000
_cell.angle_alpha   90.00
_cell.angle_beta   90.00
_cell.angle_gamma   90.00
#
_symmetry.space_group_name_H-M   'P 1'
#
loop_
_entity.id
_entity.type
_entity.pdbx_description
1 polymer ?
#
loop_
_entity_poly.entity_id
_entity_poly.type
_entity_poly.pdbx_seq_one_letter_code
_entity_poly.pdbx_strand_id
1 'polypeptide(L)'
;MFQRSPRKSLWQASREVGISKSSAHRIMKRCQWRSYIPRLVRALNDDDPDRRVQYYEWYLERCNENAHFPTKIVWSDEATLKLNGSINRHNCTYWGPENPHVMVDPHVNLP
;
A
#
# COMPACT_ATOMS: atom_id res chain seq x y z
N MET A 1 -21.05 12.31 1.63
CA MET A 1 -19.81 12.65 0.91
C MET A 1 -18.97 11.42 0.56
N PHE A 2 -18.33 10.75 1.53
CA PHE A 2 -17.53 9.54 1.23
C PHE A 2 -18.39 8.30 0.93
N GLN A 3 -19.67 8.25 1.34
CA GLN A 3 -20.60 7.21 0.89
C GLN A 3 -20.81 7.20 -0.65
N ARG A 4 -20.70 8.37 -1.31
CA ARG A 4 -20.82 8.50 -2.77
C ARG A 4 -19.49 8.35 -3.50
N SER A 5 -18.38 8.57 -2.81
CA SER A 5 -17.03 8.43 -3.39
C SER A 5 -16.02 8.07 -2.28
N PRO A 6 -15.93 6.78 -1.93
CA PRO A 6 -15.15 6.30 -0.78
C PRO A 6 -13.65 6.59 -0.91
N ARG A 7 -13.15 6.67 -2.15
CA ARG A 7 -11.74 6.87 -2.54
C ARG A 7 -11.22 8.30 -2.36
N LYS A 8 -12.08 9.26 -2.03
CA LYS A 8 -11.68 10.68 -1.93
C LYS A 8 -10.74 10.89 -0.77
N SER A 9 -9.73 11.73 -0.99
CA SER A 9 -8.87 12.17 0.10
C SER A 9 -9.63 13.13 1.02
N LEU A 10 -9.22 13.18 2.30
CA LEU A 10 -9.74 14.17 3.25
C LEU A 10 -9.55 15.61 2.75
N TRP A 11 -8.52 15.84 1.94
CA TRP A 11 -8.24 17.15 1.38
C TRP A 11 -9.24 17.54 0.28
N GLN A 12 -9.53 16.65 -0.66
CA GLN A 12 -10.61 16.87 -1.63
C GLN A 12 -11.95 17.07 -0.94
N ALA A 13 -12.22 16.27 0.09
CA ALA A 13 -13.45 16.39 0.87
C ALA A 13 -13.59 17.73 1.60
N SER A 14 -12.50 18.18 2.23
CA SER A 14 -12.40 19.50 2.85
C SER A 14 -12.68 20.61 1.84
N ARG A 15 -12.09 20.54 0.64
CA ARG A 15 -12.26 21.55 -0.41
C ARG A 15 -13.68 21.60 -1.00
N GLU A 16 -14.31 20.43 -1.19
CA GLU A 16 -15.68 20.34 -1.71
C GLU A 16 -16.75 20.85 -0.74
N VAL A 17 -16.53 20.67 0.57
CA VAL A 17 -17.48 21.09 1.62
C VAL A 17 -17.16 22.49 2.16
N GLY A 18 -15.98 23.04 1.85
CA GLY A 18 -15.55 24.35 2.33
C GLY A 18 -15.17 24.38 3.82
N ILE A 19 -14.86 23.22 4.42
CA ILE A 19 -14.41 23.12 5.82
C ILE A 19 -12.91 22.87 5.89
N SER A 20 -12.27 23.22 7.00
CA SER A 20 -10.86 22.89 7.20
C SER A 20 -10.62 21.38 7.26
N LYS A 21 -9.44 20.93 6.82
CA LYS A 21 -9.01 19.52 6.90
C LYS A 21 -9.10 18.97 8.33
N SER A 22 -8.76 19.78 9.32
CA SER A 22 -8.82 19.39 10.73
C SER A 22 -10.25 19.16 11.20
N SER A 23 -11.21 20.01 10.80
CA SER A 23 -12.63 19.83 11.07
C SER A 23 -13.18 18.57 10.38
N ALA A 24 -12.85 18.36 9.10
CA ALA A 24 -13.21 17.14 8.39
C ALA A 24 -12.69 15.90 9.14
N HIS A 25 -11.42 15.88 9.52
CA HIS A 25 -10.83 14.77 10.27
C HIS A 25 -11.50 14.54 11.65
N ARG A 26 -11.82 15.61 12.39
CA ARG A 26 -12.56 15.51 13.67
C ARG A 26 -13.95 14.89 13.48
N ILE A 27 -14.66 15.26 12.42
CA ILE A 27 -15.96 14.66 12.08
C ILE A 27 -15.80 13.16 11.82
N MET A 28 -14.81 12.76 11.01
CA MET A 28 -14.55 11.33 10.73
C MET A 28 -14.28 10.53 12.00
N LYS A 29 -13.47 11.08 12.92
CA LYS A 29 -13.19 10.48 14.23
C LYS A 29 -14.46 10.34 15.08
N ARG A 30 -15.32 11.37 15.10
CA ARG A 30 -16.59 11.35 15.84
C ARG A 30 -17.56 10.32 15.27
N CYS A 31 -17.56 10.10 13.97
CA CYS A 31 -18.32 9.05 13.29
C CYS A 31 -17.69 7.65 13.42
N GLN A 32 -16.56 7.51 14.13
CA GLN A 32 -15.77 6.28 14.25
C GLN A 32 -15.28 5.70 12.91
N TRP A 33 -15.14 6.54 11.88
CA TRP A 33 -14.65 6.10 10.60
C TRP A 33 -13.13 5.99 10.59
N ARG A 34 -12.63 4.96 9.92
CA ARG A 34 -11.21 4.66 9.77
C ARG A 34 -10.81 4.77 8.30
N SER A 35 -9.54 5.08 8.07
CA SER A 35 -8.93 5.05 6.75
C SER A 35 -8.41 3.65 6.46
N TYR A 36 -8.81 3.09 5.32
CA TYR A 36 -8.34 1.80 4.82
C TYR A 36 -7.61 2.01 3.50
N ILE A 37 -6.41 1.45 3.39
CA ILE A 37 -5.64 1.42 2.14
C ILE A 37 -5.92 0.06 1.48
N PRO A 38 -6.21 0.02 0.17
CA PRO A 38 -6.40 -1.23 -0.54
C PRO A 38 -5.21 -2.17 -0.41
N ARG A 39 -5.51 -3.45 -0.29
CA ARG A 39 -4.48 -4.48 -0.35
C ARG A 39 -4.10 -4.69 -1.82
N LEU A 40 -2.80 -4.61 -2.07
CA LEU A 40 -2.22 -5.00 -3.35
C LEU A 40 -2.01 -6.51 -3.29
N VAL A 41 -2.77 -7.26 -4.09
CA VAL A 41 -2.61 -8.71 -4.17
C VAL A 41 -1.63 -8.98 -5.30
N ARG A 42 -0.44 -9.47 -4.96
CA ARG A 42 0.48 -9.99 -5.97
C ARG A 42 0.16 -11.46 -6.13
N ALA A 43 -0.09 -11.91 -7.36
CA ALA A 43 -0.20 -13.34 -7.64
C ALA A 43 1.14 -13.99 -7.26
N LEU A 44 1.12 -14.84 -6.23
CA LEU A 44 2.23 -15.73 -5.90
C LEU A 44 1.94 -17.05 -6.60
N ASN A 45 2.96 -17.63 -7.19
CA ASN A 45 2.88 -19.01 -7.67
C ASN A 45 2.94 -19.96 -6.46
N ASP A 46 2.41 -21.17 -6.62
CA ASP A 46 2.36 -22.17 -5.54
C ASP A 46 3.75 -22.52 -4.98
N ASP A 47 4.81 -22.40 -5.80
CA ASP A 47 6.21 -22.64 -5.42
C ASP A 47 6.87 -21.47 -4.65
N ASP A 48 6.30 -20.26 -4.71
CA ASP A 48 6.96 -19.07 -4.17
C ASP A 48 7.17 -19.11 -2.65
N PRO A 49 6.26 -19.66 -1.83
CA PRO A 49 6.50 -19.85 -0.40
C PRO A 49 7.77 -20.65 -0.11
N ASP A 50 7.96 -21.79 -0.79
CA ASP A 50 9.10 -22.68 -0.56
C ASP A 50 10.41 -22.03 -0.96
N ARG A 51 10.45 -21.37 -2.13
CA ARG A 51 11.63 -20.62 -2.59
C ARG A 51 12.02 -19.50 -1.63
N ARG A 52 11.04 -18.82 -1.02
CA ARG A 52 11.29 -17.76 -0.04
C ARG A 52 11.89 -18.30 1.25
N VAL A 53 11.39 -19.43 1.75
CA VAL A 53 11.95 -20.09 2.95
C VAL A 53 13.39 -20.53 2.68
N GLN A 54 13.62 -21.20 1.55
CA GLN A 54 14.96 -21.65 1.16
C GLN A 54 15.97 -20.48 1.08
N TYR A 55 15.57 -19.37 0.46
CA TYR A 55 16.42 -18.18 0.39
C TYR A 55 16.69 -17.60 1.79
N TYR A 56 15.67 -17.54 2.64
CA TYR A 56 15.80 -17.02 4.00
C TYR A 56 16.77 -17.84 4.85
N GLU A 57 16.65 -19.16 4.82
CA GLU A 57 17.55 -20.07 5.54
C GLU A 57 19.00 -19.91 5.07
N TRP A 58 19.22 -19.92 3.75
CA TRP A 58 20.53 -19.67 3.16
C TRP A 58 21.11 -18.31 3.55
N TYR A 59 20.31 -17.25 3.51
CA TYR A 59 20.76 -15.90 3.85
C TYR A 59 21.17 -15.79 5.32
N LEU A 60 20.41 -16.43 6.23
CA LEU A 60 20.73 -16.48 7.65
C LEU A 60 22.04 -17.22 7.91
N GLU A 61 22.26 -18.36 7.25
CA GLU A 61 23.50 -19.11 7.35
C GLU A 61 24.71 -18.25 6.95
N ARG A 62 24.60 -17.51 5.84
CA ARG A 62 25.65 -16.56 5.40
C ARG A 62 25.90 -15.44 6.40
N CYS A 63 24.86 -14.94 7.05
CA CYS A 63 25.01 -13.92 8.10
C CYS A 63 25.65 -14.49 9.37
N ASN A 64 25.38 -15.75 9.71
CA ASN A 64 25.99 -16.44 10.86
C ASN A 64 27.48 -16.73 10.61
N GLU A 65 27.84 -17.17 9.40
CA GLU A 65 29.23 -17.38 8.99
C GLU A 65 30.02 -16.06 8.96
N ASN A 66 29.37 -14.97 8.54
CA ASN A 66 30.00 -13.67 8.43
C ASN A 66 29.02 -12.53 8.74
N ALA A 67 29.18 -11.90 9.91
CA ALA A 67 28.35 -10.78 10.32
C ALA A 67 28.42 -9.56 9.36
N HIS A 68 29.47 -9.44 8.56
CA HIS A 68 29.62 -8.39 7.54
C HIS A 68 29.09 -8.82 6.16
N PHE A 69 28.51 -10.01 6.00
CA PHE A 69 27.93 -10.43 4.73
C PHE A 69 26.91 -9.43 4.16
N PRO A 70 25.99 -8.83 4.94
CA PRO A 70 25.00 -7.89 4.42
C PRO A 70 25.63 -6.64 3.77
N THR A 71 26.82 -6.21 4.22
CA THR A 71 27.48 -5.02 3.67
C THR A 71 28.14 -5.26 2.32
N LYS A 72 28.29 -6.53 1.93
CA LYS A 72 28.84 -6.93 0.63
C LYS A 72 27.77 -6.97 -0.48
N ILE A 73 26.49 -6.83 -0.12
CA ILE A 73 25.37 -6.91 -1.05
C ILE A 73 25.01 -5.51 -1.53
N VAL A 74 25.02 -5.33 -2.85
CA VAL A 74 24.48 -4.13 -3.50
C VAL A 74 23.08 -4.44 -3.99
N TRP A 75 22.07 -3.80 -3.38
CA TRP A 75 20.68 -3.94 -3.77
C TRP A 75 20.36 -3.02 -4.94
N SER A 76 19.60 -3.53 -5.90
CA SER A 76 19.03 -2.72 -6.99
C SER A 76 17.57 -3.13 -7.19
N ASP A 77 16.75 -2.16 -7.59
CA ASP A 77 15.35 -2.37 -7.94
C ASP A 77 14.97 -1.37 -9.03
N GLU A 78 13.94 -1.70 -9.81
CA GLU A 78 13.39 -0.82 -10.84
C GLU A 78 12.03 -0.28 -10.39
N ALA A 79 11.85 1.04 -10.47
CA ALA A 79 10.59 1.68 -10.15
C ALA A 79 10.00 2.36 -11.39
N THR A 80 8.79 1.94 -11.79
CA THR A 80 8.05 2.61 -12.86
C THR A 80 7.29 3.81 -12.32
N LEU A 81 7.63 5.01 -12.77
CA LEU A 81 6.89 6.25 -12.47
C LEU A 81 6.03 6.64 -13.68
N LYS A 82 4.70 6.54 -13.54
CA LYS A 82 3.77 6.88 -14.63
C LYS A 82 3.15 8.27 -14.38
N LEU A 83 3.17 9.12 -15.40
CA LEU A 83 2.53 10.46 -15.37
C LEU A 83 1.03 10.44 -15.67
N ASN A 84 0.50 9.31 -16.16
CA ASN A 84 -0.89 9.17 -16.60
C ASN A 84 -1.92 9.03 -15.46
N GLY A 85 -1.52 9.28 -14.21
CA GLY A 85 -2.41 9.17 -13.06
C GLY A 85 -2.77 7.74 -12.68
N SER A 86 -2.01 6.73 -13.15
CA SER A 86 -2.15 5.36 -12.65
C SER A 86 -2.11 5.38 -11.13
N ILE A 87 -3.15 4.80 -10.53
CA ILE A 87 -3.45 4.97 -9.13
C ILE A 87 -2.34 4.31 -8.30
N ASN A 88 -1.49 5.12 -7.67
CA ASN A 88 -0.67 4.63 -6.57
C ASN A 88 -1.63 4.22 -5.44
N ARG A 89 -1.56 2.96 -4.98
CA ARG A 89 -2.43 2.45 -3.90
C ARG A 89 -2.40 3.35 -2.67
N HIS A 90 -1.25 3.97 -2.39
CA HIS A 90 -1.08 4.85 -1.23
C HIS A 90 -1.88 6.15 -1.36
N ASN A 91 -2.22 6.56 -2.58
CA ASN A 91 -3.11 7.69 -2.85
C ASN A 91 -4.59 7.28 -2.85
N CYS A 92 -4.90 5.98 -2.77
CA CYS A 92 -6.26 5.47 -2.61
C CYS A 92 -6.53 5.16 -1.14
N THR A 93 -7.27 6.05 -0.48
CA THR A 93 -7.74 5.82 0.89
C THR A 93 -9.26 5.72 0.90
N TYR A 94 -9.77 4.70 1.57
CA TYR A 94 -11.20 4.46 1.76
C TYR A 94 -11.57 4.83 3.18
N TRP A 95 -12.58 5.68 3.34
CA TRP A 95 -13.09 6.01 4.66
C TRP A 95 -14.40 5.29 4.91
N GLY A 96 -14.48 4.56 6.02
CA GLY A 96 -15.70 3.87 6.41
C GLY A 96 -15.68 3.39 7.86
N PRO A 97 -16.83 2.96 8.39
CA PRO A 97 -16.92 2.35 9.72
C PRO A 97 -16.22 0.98 9.74
N GLU A 98 -16.31 0.22 8.65
CA GLU A 98 -15.75 -1.13 8.50
C GLU A 98 -14.77 -1.19 7.33
N ASN A 99 -13.91 -2.20 7.34
CA ASN A 99 -12.92 -2.40 6.28
C ASN A 99 -13.64 -2.89 5.01
N PRO A 100 -13.58 -2.16 3.89
CA PRO A 100 -14.23 -2.58 2.64
C PRO A 100 -13.49 -3.73 1.93
N HIS A 101 -12.37 -4.21 2.49
CA HIS A 101 -11.57 -5.31 1.95
C HIS A 101 -11.22 -5.15 0.46
N VAL A 102 -11.01 -3.90 0.02
CA VAL A 102 -10.71 -3.60 -1.37
C VAL A 102 -9.36 -4.18 -1.74
N MET A 103 -9.38 -5.06 -2.74
CA MET A 103 -8.21 -5.59 -3.41
C MET A 103 -7.98 -4.78 -4.69
N VAL A 104 -6.73 -4.44 -4.97
CA VAL A 104 -6.31 -3.84 -6.23
C VAL A 104 -5.28 -4.77 -6.83
N ASP A 105 -5.52 -5.21 -8.05
CA ASP A 105 -4.51 -5.94 -8.81
C ASP A 105 -3.40 -4.97 -9.21
N PRO A 106 -2.14 -5.41 -9.19
CA PRO A 106 -1.08 -4.65 -9.83
C PRO A 106 -1.50 -4.45 -11.28
N HIS A 107 -1.57 -3.19 -11.72
CA HIS A 107 -1.60 -2.92 -13.15
C HIS A 107 -0.36 -3.56 -13.73
N VAL A 108 -0.53 -4.71 -14.38
CA VAL A 108 0.53 -5.39 -15.13
C VAL A 108 1.09 -4.32 -16.05
N ASN A 109 2.41 -4.14 -16.02
CA ASN A 109 3.10 -3.31 -17.00
C ASN A 109 2.98 -4.03 -18.36
N LEU A 110 1.80 -4.00 -18.95
CA LEU A 110 1.59 -4.31 -20.35
C LEU A 110 2.24 -3.16 -21.15
N PRO A 111 3.02 -3.50 -22.19
CA PRO A 111 3.75 -2.54 -23.01
C PRO A 111 2.82 -1.49 -23.63
#